data_AF-A0A382BI23-F1
#
_entry.id   AF-A0A382BI23-F1
#
_cell.length_a   1.000
_cell.length_b   1.000
_cell.length_c   1.000
_cell.angle_alpha   90.00
_cell.angle_beta   90.00
_cell.angle_gamma   90.00
#
_symmetry.space_group_name_H-M   'P 1'
#
loop_
_entity.id
_entity.type
_entity.pdbx_description
1 polymer ?
#
loop_
_entity_poly.entity_id
_entity_poly.type
_entity_poly.pdbx_seq_one_letter_code
_entity_poly.pdbx_strand_id
1 'polypeptide(L)'
;MIFIASTMGVFIILSLFAFYLARFSITETRTGGYHMVDIKARNLALTGIEHAMQSYKISRNISNVSGNFNNGSYSVTFDTQNNEAGTSLPHSQYITVKSTATINDVERNLRLIISSMPEAFCFSFYGNNSGNQTFTESNGTISGDMFYNGNVQSNSGTGSGTTYTSTGTGGTLLSSPPSFPTLDITQYEALLTSAASASGAYNNYALAFDGSNDWVQIGNSGDINTGSNHTQKTIEAWFEVNNKDLTSKKQTIYEQGGTVRGLNIYIYGGSLYVGGWNEPNGESGWNPGTWLSTNSIQNNTWHHVALTLNGGNSVTNNAFKGYLDGTQFGSGQGSKLWNHPGGIGIARNKDTKFHTGDYSSAKYFGGTIDEVRLWNVERTASQIAVKKDTVLAGNESGLTAYYNFQENTGTTANDTQTQSNNDGSIKNGASWT
;
A
#
# COMPACT_ATOMS: atom_id res chain seq x y z
N MET A 1 67.35 31.24 -50.03
CA MET A 1 67.80 30.01 -49.35
C MET A 1 66.91 29.63 -48.15
N ILE A 2 66.27 30.58 -47.45
CA ILE A 2 65.40 30.32 -46.28
C ILE A 2 64.11 29.54 -46.63
N PHE A 3 63.50 29.78 -47.79
CA PHE A 3 62.26 29.08 -48.20
C PHE A 3 62.42 27.58 -48.51
N ILE A 4 63.62 27.12 -48.89
CA ILE A 4 63.87 25.69 -49.19
C ILE A 4 64.14 24.91 -47.89
N ALA A 5 64.77 25.55 -46.90
CA ALA A 5 64.96 24.96 -45.58
C ALA A 5 63.62 24.78 -44.84
N SER A 6 62.67 25.70 -45.01
CA SER A 6 61.32 25.58 -44.41
C SER A 6 60.48 24.48 -45.05
N THR A 7 60.53 24.31 -46.38
CA THR A 7 59.76 23.24 -47.05
C THR A 7 60.30 21.86 -46.72
N MET A 8 61.62 21.71 -46.62
CA MET A 8 62.24 20.44 -46.24
C MET A 8 61.97 20.08 -44.77
N GLY A 9 61.99 21.06 -43.86
CA GLY A 9 61.61 20.87 -42.46
C GLY A 9 60.14 20.46 -42.29
N VAL A 10 59.22 21.11 -43.03
CA VAL A 10 57.80 20.72 -43.06
C VAL A 10 57.62 19.31 -43.61
N PHE A 11 58.35 18.93 -44.67
CA PHE A 11 58.26 17.59 -45.23
C PHE A 11 58.73 16.51 -44.24
N ILE A 12 59.82 16.76 -43.51
CA ILE A 12 60.31 15.83 -42.47
C ILE A 12 59.28 15.70 -41.33
N ILE A 13 58.70 16.81 -40.87
CA ILE A 13 57.67 16.81 -39.82
C ILE A 13 56.44 16.02 -40.29
N LEU A 14 55.94 16.29 -41.49
CA LEU A 14 54.80 15.55 -42.06
C LEU A 14 55.10 14.06 -42.23
N SER A 15 56.33 13.70 -42.61
CA SER A 15 56.75 12.29 -42.73
C SER A 15 56.78 11.58 -41.37
N LEU A 16 57.26 12.26 -40.31
CA LEU A 16 57.25 11.73 -38.94
C LEU A 16 55.81 11.56 -38.42
N PHE A 17 54.93 12.54 -38.67
CA PHE A 17 53.51 12.43 -38.32
C PHE A 17 52.82 11.29 -39.08
N ALA A 18 53.10 11.12 -40.37
CA ALA A 18 52.55 10.02 -41.16
C ALA A 18 52.97 8.65 -40.61
N PHE A 19 54.23 8.49 -40.22
CA PHE A 19 54.71 7.25 -39.58
C PHE A 19 54.02 7.00 -38.23
N TYR A 20 53.86 8.05 -37.41
CA TYR A 20 53.17 7.95 -36.12
C TYR A 20 51.69 7.57 -36.28
N LEU A 21 50.98 8.19 -37.23
CA LEU A 21 49.59 7.87 -37.55
C LEU A 21 49.43 6.43 -38.07
N ALA A 22 50.34 5.98 -38.94
CA ALA A 22 50.34 4.59 -39.41
C ALA A 22 50.52 3.60 -38.24
N ARG A 23 51.47 3.86 -37.33
CA ARG A 23 51.68 3.04 -36.13
C ARG A 23 50.46 3.05 -35.21
N PHE A 24 49.83 4.20 -35.02
CA PHE A 24 48.60 4.33 -34.22
C PHE A 24 47.46 3.50 -34.83
N SER A 25 47.21 3.64 -36.14
CA SER A 25 46.18 2.89 -36.87
C SER A 25 46.39 1.37 -36.81
N ILE A 26 47.64 0.90 -36.94
CA ILE A 26 47.98 -0.53 -36.80
C ILE A 26 47.68 -1.02 -35.37
N THR A 27 48.03 -0.22 -34.36
CA THR A 27 47.82 -0.57 -32.95
C THR A 27 46.33 -0.63 -32.61
N GLU A 28 45.54 0.33 -33.08
CA GLU A 28 44.09 0.36 -32.90
C GLU A 28 43.42 -0.82 -33.62
N THR A 29 43.80 -1.10 -34.86
CA THR A 29 43.28 -2.25 -35.63
C THR A 29 43.58 -3.57 -34.94
N ARG A 30 44.80 -3.75 -34.43
CA ARG A 30 45.18 -4.95 -33.68
C ARG A 30 44.38 -5.09 -32.39
N THR A 31 44.22 -4.00 -31.64
CA THR A 31 43.47 -3.98 -30.39
C THR A 31 41.99 -4.28 -30.64
N GLY A 32 41.37 -3.65 -31.65
CA GLY A 32 40.00 -3.94 -32.08
C GLY A 32 39.81 -5.38 -32.57
N GLY A 33 40.79 -5.94 -33.29
CA GLY A 33 40.81 -7.34 -33.70
C GLY A 33 40.79 -8.29 -32.51
N TYR A 34 41.64 -8.05 -31.51
CA TYR A 34 41.64 -8.86 -30.28
C TYR A 34 40.33 -8.76 -29.50
N HIS A 35 39.75 -7.56 -29.36
CA HIS A 35 38.43 -7.40 -28.74
C HIS A 35 37.32 -8.14 -29.48
N MET A 36 37.38 -8.19 -30.81
CA MET A 36 36.40 -8.93 -31.61
C MET A 36 36.56 -10.44 -31.43
N VAL A 37 37.79 -10.97 -31.44
CA VAL A 37 38.06 -12.40 -31.20
C VAL A 37 37.68 -12.79 -29.78
N ASP A 38 37.91 -11.91 -28.82
CA ASP A 38 37.50 -12.03 -27.44
C ASP A 38 35.99 -12.25 -27.26
N ILE A 39 35.19 -11.37 -27.86
CA ILE A 39 33.72 -11.47 -27.83
C ILE A 39 33.27 -12.78 -28.49
N LYS A 40 33.88 -13.15 -29.62
CA LYS A 40 33.57 -14.39 -30.34
C LYS A 40 33.88 -15.63 -29.49
N ALA A 41 35.01 -15.66 -28.79
CA ALA A 41 35.38 -16.78 -27.91
C ALA A 41 34.41 -16.89 -26.72
N ARG A 42 33.96 -15.76 -26.13
CA ARG A 42 32.92 -15.78 -25.08
C ARG A 42 31.59 -16.33 -25.60
N ASN A 43 31.13 -15.88 -26.77
CA ASN A 43 29.90 -16.36 -27.37
C ASN A 43 29.98 -17.86 -27.68
N LEU A 44 31.13 -18.34 -28.14
CA LEU A 44 31.34 -19.76 -28.39
C LEU A 44 31.29 -20.61 -27.11
N ALA A 45 31.84 -20.11 -26.00
CA ALA A 45 31.69 -20.75 -24.69
C ALA A 45 30.22 -20.76 -24.22
N LEU A 46 29.43 -19.71 -24.50
CA LEU A 46 28.00 -19.69 -24.20
C LEU A 46 27.25 -20.77 -24.98
N THR A 47 27.54 -20.93 -26.27
CA THR A 47 26.98 -22.03 -27.09
C THR A 47 27.31 -23.40 -26.50
N GLY A 48 28.53 -23.58 -25.98
CA GLY A 48 28.89 -24.80 -25.25
C GLY A 48 27.96 -25.05 -24.05
N ILE A 49 27.75 -24.04 -23.21
CA ILE A 49 26.82 -24.12 -22.07
C ILE A 49 25.41 -24.48 -22.53
N GLU A 50 24.89 -23.86 -23.59
CA GLU A 50 23.54 -24.15 -24.09
C GLU A 50 23.38 -25.61 -24.52
N HIS A 51 24.34 -26.17 -25.25
CA HIS A 51 24.31 -27.58 -25.63
C HIS A 51 24.39 -28.52 -24.42
N ALA A 52 25.24 -28.18 -23.43
CA ALA A 52 25.32 -28.92 -22.18
C ALA A 52 23.99 -28.86 -21.41
N MET A 53 23.34 -27.70 -21.35
CA MET A 53 22.02 -27.54 -20.72
C MET A 53 20.92 -28.32 -21.44
N GLN A 54 20.92 -28.36 -22.78
CA GLN A 54 19.97 -29.17 -23.54
C GLN A 54 20.17 -30.67 -23.29
N SER A 55 21.41 -31.15 -23.28
CA SER A 55 21.74 -32.54 -22.94
C SER A 55 21.30 -32.90 -21.53
N TYR A 56 21.57 -32.01 -20.57
CA TYR A 56 21.17 -32.18 -19.18
C TYR A 56 19.65 -32.14 -18.99
N LYS A 57 18.92 -31.28 -19.72
CA LYS A 57 17.46 -31.20 -19.67
C LYS A 57 16.80 -32.49 -20.16
N ILE A 58 17.32 -33.10 -21.23
CA ILE A 58 16.70 -34.27 -21.87
C ILE A 58 16.92 -35.54 -21.04
N SER A 59 18.12 -35.75 -20.50
CA SER A 59 18.49 -37.03 -19.88
C SER A 59 19.36 -36.93 -18.64
N ARG A 60 19.48 -35.73 -18.04
CA ARG A 60 20.42 -35.46 -16.93
C ARG A 60 21.85 -35.88 -17.25
N ASN A 61 22.21 -35.85 -18.54
CA ASN A 61 23.52 -36.28 -18.99
C ASN A 61 24.59 -35.30 -18.52
N ILE A 62 25.56 -35.82 -17.78
CA ILE A 62 26.72 -35.08 -17.26
C ILE A 62 28.03 -35.49 -17.95
N SER A 63 27.94 -36.20 -19.08
CA SER A 63 29.08 -36.51 -19.92
C SER A 63 29.60 -35.23 -20.59
N ASN A 64 30.92 -35.19 -20.82
CA ASN A 64 31.54 -34.03 -21.48
C ASN A 64 30.91 -33.76 -22.85
N VAL A 65 30.67 -32.49 -23.16
CA VAL A 65 30.15 -32.03 -24.45
C VAL A 65 31.22 -31.20 -25.12
N SER A 66 31.48 -31.43 -26.41
CA SER A 66 32.44 -30.66 -27.17
C SER A 66 31.99 -30.48 -28.61
N GLY A 67 32.45 -29.41 -29.25
CA GLY A 67 32.18 -29.16 -30.65
C GLY A 67 33.04 -28.07 -31.23
N ASN A 68 32.96 -27.92 -32.55
CA ASN A 68 33.66 -26.89 -33.30
C ASN A 68 32.65 -25.98 -34.00
N PHE A 69 32.97 -24.69 -34.11
CA PHE A 69 32.20 -23.72 -34.89
C PHE A 69 33.16 -22.80 -35.63
N ASN A 70 33.18 -22.89 -36.96
CA ASN A 70 34.20 -22.26 -37.82
C ASN A 70 35.62 -22.62 -37.34
N ASN A 71 36.44 -21.63 -37.01
CA ASN A 71 37.83 -21.80 -36.57
C ASN A 71 37.96 -21.90 -35.03
N GLY A 72 36.85 -22.05 -34.32
CA GLY A 72 36.83 -22.18 -32.86
C GLY A 72 36.39 -23.55 -32.40
N SER A 73 36.81 -23.92 -31.20
CA SER A 73 36.37 -25.13 -30.50
C SER A 73 35.87 -24.79 -29.10
N TYR A 74 34.92 -25.58 -28.58
CA TYR A 74 34.51 -25.52 -27.19
C TYR A 74 34.49 -26.92 -26.57
N SER A 75 34.72 -26.98 -25.26
CA SER A 75 34.55 -28.15 -24.41
C SER A 75 33.77 -27.76 -23.16
N VAL A 76 32.94 -28.69 -22.68
CA VAL A 76 32.14 -28.53 -21.48
C VAL A 76 32.32 -29.74 -20.59
N THR A 77 32.56 -29.50 -19.32
CA THR A 77 32.67 -30.52 -18.27
C THR A 77 31.70 -30.22 -17.15
N PHE A 78 31.31 -31.27 -16.42
CA PHE A 78 30.42 -31.19 -15.27
C PHE A 78 31.20 -31.60 -14.02
N ASP A 79 31.29 -30.70 -13.05
CA ASP A 79 31.96 -30.94 -11.77
C ASP A 79 30.89 -31.02 -10.68
N THR A 80 30.70 -32.22 -10.13
CA THR A 80 29.72 -32.51 -9.08
C THR A 80 30.28 -32.28 -7.67
N GLN A 81 31.55 -31.89 -7.56
CA GLN A 81 32.24 -31.78 -6.27
C GLN A 81 32.56 -30.34 -5.92
N ASN A 82 32.99 -29.52 -6.88
CA ASN A 82 33.55 -28.20 -6.60
C ASN A 82 32.88 -27.07 -7.41
N ASN A 83 32.81 -25.89 -6.81
CA ASN A 83 32.35 -24.64 -7.43
C ASN A 83 33.45 -23.98 -8.28
N GLU A 84 33.18 -22.78 -8.77
CA GLU A 84 34.10 -21.99 -9.60
C GLU A 84 35.41 -21.59 -8.90
N ALA A 85 35.41 -21.54 -7.56
CA ALA A 85 36.58 -21.23 -6.75
C ALA A 85 37.40 -22.49 -6.38
N GLY A 86 36.98 -23.68 -6.82
CA GLY A 86 37.61 -24.95 -6.44
C GLY A 86 37.30 -25.40 -5.01
N THR A 87 36.31 -24.77 -4.36
CA THR A 87 35.80 -25.18 -3.05
C THR A 87 34.64 -26.15 -3.23
N SER A 88 34.39 -27.01 -2.25
CA SER A 88 33.30 -27.99 -2.33
C SER A 88 31.94 -27.31 -2.52
N LEU A 89 31.09 -27.91 -3.36
CA LEU A 89 29.72 -27.44 -3.55
C LEU A 89 28.95 -27.53 -2.23
N PRO A 90 28.10 -26.53 -1.91
CA PRO A 90 27.40 -26.47 -0.64
C PRO A 90 26.38 -27.61 -0.49
N HIS A 91 25.93 -28.20 -1.60
CA HIS A 91 24.97 -29.30 -1.62
C HIS A 91 25.25 -30.30 -2.75
N SER A 92 24.94 -31.57 -2.51
CA SER A 92 25.20 -32.69 -3.43
C SER A 92 24.35 -32.66 -4.71
N GLN A 93 23.23 -31.92 -4.72
CA GLN A 93 22.42 -31.73 -5.93
C GLN A 93 22.99 -30.69 -6.89
N TYR A 94 23.96 -29.87 -6.47
CA TYR A 94 24.55 -28.88 -7.35
C TYR A 94 25.64 -29.49 -8.24
N ILE A 95 25.77 -28.94 -9.43
CA ILE A 95 26.74 -29.34 -10.44
C ILE A 95 27.27 -28.07 -11.10
N THR A 96 28.59 -27.91 -11.11
CA THR A 96 29.25 -26.81 -11.82
C THR A 96 29.49 -27.22 -13.27
N VAL A 97 28.81 -26.57 -14.20
CA VAL A 97 29.04 -26.68 -15.63
C VAL A 97 30.16 -25.74 -16.01
N LYS A 98 31.25 -26.24 -16.59
CA LYS A 98 32.43 -25.46 -16.99
C LYS A 98 32.61 -25.55 -18.49
N SER A 99 32.38 -24.46 -19.21
CA SER A 99 32.66 -24.36 -20.65
C SER A 99 33.94 -23.59 -20.91
N THR A 100 34.80 -24.14 -21.75
CA THR A 100 36.02 -23.50 -22.26
C THR A 100 35.89 -23.40 -23.78
N ALA A 101 36.18 -22.25 -24.36
CA ALA A 101 36.25 -22.08 -25.81
C ALA A 101 37.51 -21.35 -26.24
N THR A 102 38.09 -21.81 -27.33
CA THR A 102 39.32 -21.25 -27.92
C THR A 102 39.07 -20.82 -29.36
N ILE A 103 39.48 -19.60 -29.70
CA ILE A 103 39.57 -19.11 -31.09
C ILE A 103 40.96 -18.49 -31.24
N ASN A 104 41.80 -19.11 -32.08
CA ASN A 104 43.23 -18.80 -32.20
C ASN A 104 43.94 -18.88 -30.82
N ASP A 105 44.57 -17.79 -30.39
CA ASP A 105 45.28 -17.61 -29.12
C ASP A 105 44.39 -17.11 -27.97
N VAL A 106 43.09 -16.89 -28.23
CA VAL A 106 42.15 -16.40 -27.22
C VAL A 106 41.34 -17.54 -26.65
N GLU A 107 41.44 -17.72 -25.33
CA GLU A 107 40.63 -18.66 -24.55
C GLU A 107 39.64 -17.91 -23.64
N ARG A 108 38.41 -18.41 -23.62
CA ARG A 108 37.37 -17.94 -22.70
C ARG A 108 36.71 -19.08 -21.96
N ASN A 109 36.56 -18.87 -20.66
CA ASN A 109 36.02 -19.81 -19.71
C ASN A 109 34.71 -19.22 -19.15
N LEU A 110 33.63 -20.00 -19.21
CA LEU A 110 32.34 -19.68 -18.62
C LEU A 110 31.91 -20.80 -17.69
N ARG A 111 31.21 -20.44 -16.62
CA ARG A 111 30.77 -21.40 -15.60
C ARG A 111 29.37 -21.05 -15.14
N LEU A 112 28.57 -22.08 -14.85
CA LEU A 112 27.23 -21.99 -14.30
C LEU A 112 27.06 -23.11 -13.27
N ILE A 113 26.37 -22.84 -12.17
CA ILE A 113 25.93 -23.88 -11.24
C ILE A 113 24.48 -24.25 -11.59
N ILE A 114 24.22 -25.54 -11.76
CA ILE A 114 22.88 -26.09 -11.99
C ILE A 114 22.52 -27.06 -10.86
N SER A 115 21.24 -27.27 -10.62
CA SER A 115 20.73 -28.26 -9.67
C SER A 115 20.17 -29.50 -10.40
N SER A 116 20.39 -30.68 -9.85
CA SER A 116 19.71 -31.93 -10.26
C SER A 116 18.32 -32.09 -9.63
N MET A 117 18.06 -31.38 -8.53
CA MET A 117 16.75 -31.31 -7.91
C MET A 117 15.96 -30.14 -8.51
N PRO A 118 14.65 -30.31 -8.78
CA PRO A 118 13.75 -29.18 -8.91
C PRO A 118 13.86 -28.32 -7.66
N GLU A 119 13.94 -27.01 -7.83
CA GLU A 119 13.86 -26.10 -6.71
C GLU A 119 12.52 -26.31 -5.97
N ALA A 120 12.51 -26.28 -4.64
CA ALA A 120 11.27 -26.49 -3.87
C ALA A 120 10.16 -25.47 -4.22
N PHE A 121 10.55 -24.33 -4.81
CA PHE A 121 9.68 -23.28 -5.34
C PHE A 121 9.21 -23.49 -6.79
N CYS A 122 9.67 -24.55 -7.46
CA CYS A 122 9.21 -24.95 -8.80
C CYS A 122 8.19 -26.09 -8.76
N PHE A 123 7.85 -26.63 -7.58
CA PHE A 123 6.70 -27.51 -7.47
C PHE A 123 5.42 -26.69 -7.49
N SER A 124 4.52 -27.01 -8.40
CA SER A 124 3.15 -26.50 -8.42
C SER A 124 2.34 -26.96 -7.20
N PHE A 125 2.81 -28.00 -6.50
CA PHE A 125 2.27 -28.47 -5.24
C PHE A 125 3.34 -29.17 -4.39
N TYR A 126 3.40 -28.80 -3.10
CA TYR A 126 4.23 -29.46 -2.09
C TYR A 126 3.36 -29.83 -0.88
N GLY A 127 3.13 -31.13 -0.67
CA GLY A 127 2.36 -31.62 0.47
C GLY A 127 3.24 -32.38 1.45
N ASN A 128 3.62 -31.74 2.57
CA ASN A 128 4.28 -32.45 3.67
C ASN A 128 3.23 -33.15 4.54
N ASN A 129 2.86 -34.36 4.14
CA ASN A 129 1.86 -35.19 4.79
C ASN A 129 2.43 -35.86 6.06
N SER A 130 2.17 -35.23 7.20
CA SER A 130 2.51 -35.73 8.54
C SER A 130 1.56 -36.83 9.04
N GLY A 131 0.48 -37.14 8.30
CA GLY A 131 -0.60 -38.03 8.73
C GLY A 131 -0.69 -39.37 8.00
N ASN A 132 0.31 -39.76 7.19
CA ASN A 132 0.29 -40.97 6.36
C ASN A 132 -0.93 -41.08 5.42
N GLN A 133 -1.53 -39.96 5.03
CA GLN A 133 -2.66 -39.96 4.10
C GLN A 133 -2.21 -40.26 2.67
N THR A 134 -3.13 -40.78 1.84
CA THR A 134 -2.94 -40.83 0.38
C THR A 134 -3.51 -39.54 -0.20
N PHE A 135 -2.74 -38.85 -1.04
CA PHE A 135 -3.23 -37.67 -1.75
C PHE A 135 -4.22 -38.09 -2.84
N THR A 136 -5.44 -37.55 -2.78
CA THR A 136 -6.50 -37.76 -3.76
C THR A 136 -7.03 -36.40 -4.20
N GLU A 137 -6.95 -36.12 -5.49
CA GLU A 137 -7.50 -34.94 -6.14
C GLU A 137 -8.59 -35.38 -7.11
N SER A 138 -9.80 -34.82 -6.97
CA SER A 138 -10.98 -35.18 -7.78
C SER A 138 -11.31 -34.16 -8.86
N ASN A 139 -10.72 -32.95 -8.80
CA ASN A 139 -11.11 -31.82 -9.64
C ASN A 139 -10.17 -31.57 -10.82
N GLY A 140 -9.21 -32.46 -11.08
CA GLY A 140 -8.32 -32.38 -12.25
C GLY A 140 -6.88 -32.81 -11.94
N THR A 141 -5.96 -32.39 -12.81
CA THR A 141 -4.53 -32.66 -12.65
C THR A 141 -3.76 -31.37 -12.40
N ILE A 142 -2.71 -31.44 -11.59
CA ILE A 142 -1.83 -30.29 -11.33
C ILE A 142 -0.95 -30.04 -12.57
N SER A 143 -0.82 -28.78 -12.98
CA SER A 143 0.07 -28.40 -14.08
C SER A 143 1.46 -28.04 -13.54
N GLY A 144 2.51 -28.71 -14.00
CA GLY A 144 3.87 -28.62 -13.45
C GLY A 144 4.22 -29.77 -12.48
N ASP A 145 5.46 -29.81 -12.00
CA ASP A 145 5.92 -30.87 -11.09
C ASP A 145 5.25 -30.74 -9.72
N MET A 146 5.06 -31.85 -8.99
CA MET A 146 4.59 -31.83 -7.61
C MET A 146 5.39 -32.78 -6.73
N PHE A 147 5.41 -32.51 -5.42
CA PHE A 147 5.88 -33.45 -4.41
C PHE A 147 4.80 -33.70 -3.35
N TYR A 148 4.59 -34.96 -2.98
CA TYR A 148 3.78 -35.35 -1.83
C TYR A 148 4.55 -36.34 -0.93
N ASN A 149 4.64 -36.02 0.36
CA ASN A 149 5.26 -36.91 1.35
C ASN A 149 4.32 -38.07 1.73
N GLY A 150 4.02 -38.95 0.79
CA GLY A 150 3.17 -40.12 0.98
C GLY A 150 2.77 -40.75 -0.36
N ASN A 151 1.71 -41.54 -0.36
CA ASN A 151 1.16 -42.11 -1.58
C ASN A 151 0.31 -41.07 -2.33
N VAL A 152 0.29 -41.15 -3.66
CA VAL A 152 -0.65 -40.41 -4.51
C VAL A 152 -1.60 -41.41 -5.17
N GLN A 153 -2.90 -41.11 -5.20
CA GLN A 153 -3.88 -41.96 -5.87
C GLN A 153 -3.71 -41.88 -7.40
N SER A 154 -4.04 -42.97 -8.11
CA SER A 154 -4.10 -42.96 -9.58
C SER A 154 -4.95 -41.79 -10.09
N ASN A 155 -4.42 -41.05 -11.08
CA ASN A 155 -5.00 -39.86 -11.69
C ASN A 155 -5.10 -38.61 -10.79
N SER A 156 -4.55 -38.63 -9.58
CA SER A 156 -4.49 -37.45 -8.69
C SER A 156 -3.17 -36.69 -8.77
N GLY A 157 -2.24 -37.14 -9.62
CA GLY A 157 -0.95 -36.50 -9.84
C GLY A 157 -1.00 -35.34 -10.85
N THR A 158 0.13 -35.11 -11.49
CA THR A 158 0.35 -34.01 -12.43
C THR A 158 -0.04 -34.39 -13.86
N GLY A 159 -0.58 -33.43 -14.62
CA GLY A 159 -0.95 -33.60 -16.03
C GLY A 159 0.12 -33.12 -17.02
N SER A 160 1.02 -32.24 -16.58
CA SER A 160 2.07 -31.62 -17.40
C SER A 160 3.43 -31.52 -16.69
N GLY A 161 3.69 -32.43 -15.74
CA GLY A 161 4.92 -32.50 -14.96
C GLY A 161 5.16 -33.89 -14.36
N THR A 162 6.08 -33.99 -13.41
CA THR A 162 6.42 -35.21 -12.68
C THR A 162 5.80 -35.19 -11.28
N THR A 163 5.10 -36.26 -10.93
CA THR A 163 4.61 -36.50 -9.57
C THR A 163 5.69 -37.19 -8.75
N TYR A 164 6.30 -36.50 -7.80
CA TYR A 164 7.27 -37.07 -6.86
C TYR A 164 6.59 -37.47 -5.54
N THR A 165 6.98 -38.61 -4.99
CA THR A 165 6.42 -39.19 -3.76
C THR A 165 7.51 -39.73 -2.86
N SER A 166 7.32 -39.73 -1.54
CA SER A 166 8.28 -40.35 -0.61
C SER A 166 8.21 -41.88 -0.58
N THR A 167 7.16 -42.49 -1.14
CA THR A 167 6.93 -43.95 -1.13
C THR A 167 7.11 -44.60 -2.50
N GLY A 168 7.13 -43.82 -3.59
CA GLY A 168 7.09 -44.32 -4.96
C GLY A 168 5.70 -44.80 -5.41
N THR A 169 4.67 -44.70 -4.57
CA THR A 169 3.31 -45.12 -4.91
C THR A 169 2.54 -43.95 -5.51
N GLY A 170 2.11 -44.09 -6.77
CA GLY A 170 1.40 -43.02 -7.49
C GLY A 170 2.29 -41.95 -8.12
N GLY A 171 3.61 -42.13 -8.07
CA GLY A 171 4.58 -41.22 -8.67
C GLY A 171 6.02 -41.72 -8.56
N THR A 172 6.98 -40.89 -8.95
CA THR A 172 8.41 -41.17 -8.87
C THR A 172 8.89 -41.09 -7.42
N LEU A 173 9.65 -42.08 -6.96
CA LEU A 173 10.23 -42.08 -5.62
C LEU A 173 11.27 -40.95 -5.48
N LEU A 174 11.08 -40.10 -4.48
CA LEU A 174 12.04 -39.11 -4.00
C LEU A 174 12.30 -39.39 -2.51
N SER A 175 13.36 -40.15 -2.23
CA SER A 175 13.66 -40.71 -0.90
C SER A 175 14.01 -39.67 0.17
N SER A 176 14.40 -38.46 -0.24
CA SER A 176 14.61 -37.33 0.64
C SER A 176 13.74 -36.15 0.15
N PRO A 177 12.68 -35.78 0.88
CA PRO A 177 11.89 -34.59 0.53
C PRO A 177 12.80 -33.36 0.52
N PRO A 178 12.61 -32.42 -0.43
CA PRO A 178 13.30 -31.13 -0.36
C PRO A 178 12.88 -30.40 0.91
N SER A 179 13.86 -29.82 1.60
CA SER A 179 13.62 -29.00 2.78
C SER A 179 12.86 -27.74 2.36
N PHE A 180 11.64 -27.59 2.85
CA PHE A 180 10.95 -26.31 2.77
C PHE A 180 11.64 -25.34 3.74
N PRO A 181 11.91 -24.07 3.38
CA PRO A 181 12.40 -23.11 4.35
C PRO A 181 11.39 -23.05 5.50
N THR A 182 11.86 -23.21 6.74
CA THR A 182 11.04 -22.91 7.91
C THR A 182 10.53 -21.49 7.77
N LEU A 183 9.22 -21.31 7.80
CA LEU A 183 8.61 -19.99 8.00
C LEU A 183 9.05 -19.50 9.36
N ASP A 184 10.15 -18.73 9.39
CA ASP A 184 10.65 -18.11 10.59
C ASP A 184 9.83 -16.85 10.87
N ILE A 185 8.74 -17.05 11.60
CA ILE A 185 7.90 -15.94 12.08
C ILE A 185 8.52 -15.24 13.29
N THR A 186 9.67 -15.70 13.81
CA THR A 186 10.28 -15.14 15.03
C THR A 186 10.51 -13.65 14.90
N GLN A 187 10.93 -13.18 13.73
CA GLN A 187 11.16 -11.77 13.49
C GLN A 187 9.85 -10.96 13.44
N TYR A 188 8.78 -11.55 12.91
CA TYR A 188 7.43 -10.95 12.92
C TYR A 188 6.86 -10.88 14.34
N GLU A 189 6.94 -11.97 15.11
CA GLU A 189 6.51 -12.04 16.52
C GLU A 189 7.34 -11.11 17.42
N ALA A 190 8.65 -11.00 17.17
CA ALA A 190 9.52 -10.06 17.87
C ALA A 190 9.17 -8.61 17.53
N LEU A 191 8.78 -8.31 16.29
CA LEU A 191 8.32 -6.98 15.88
C LEU A 191 6.98 -6.62 16.53
N LEU A 192 6.02 -7.57 16.55
CA LEU A 192 4.74 -7.45 17.24
C LEU A 192 4.92 -7.21 18.74
N THR A 193 5.79 -8.00 19.37
CA THR A 193 6.14 -7.85 20.79
C THR A 193 6.80 -6.49 21.03
N SER A 194 7.73 -6.07 20.18
CA SER A 194 8.41 -4.77 20.30
C SER A 194 7.46 -3.59 20.09
N ALA A 195 6.50 -3.69 19.17
CA ALA A 195 5.46 -2.68 18.95
C ALA A 195 4.50 -2.59 20.14
N ALA A 196 4.07 -3.74 20.70
CA ALA A 196 3.26 -3.79 21.91
C ALA A 196 4.02 -3.33 23.18
N SER A 197 5.35 -3.48 23.18
CA SER A 197 6.24 -3.08 24.28
C SER A 197 6.82 -1.68 24.09
N ALA A 198 6.50 -0.99 22.98
CA ALA A 198 6.97 0.36 22.73
C ALA A 198 6.43 1.28 23.83
N SER A 199 7.33 1.75 24.69
CA SER A 199 6.97 2.54 25.86
C SER A 199 6.63 3.99 25.48
N GLY A 200 5.43 4.38 25.87
CA GLY A 200 4.93 5.74 25.99
C GLY A 200 3.47 5.59 26.37
N ALA A 201 3.05 6.08 27.54
CA ALA A 201 1.61 6.24 27.75
C ALA A 201 1.16 7.18 26.62
N TYR A 202 0.41 6.65 25.65
CA TYR A 202 -0.36 7.51 24.77
C TYR A 202 -1.41 8.13 25.67
N ASN A 203 -1.05 9.24 26.31
CA ASN A 203 -1.99 10.06 27.03
C ASN A 203 -2.90 10.63 25.94
N ASN A 204 -4.04 9.97 25.78
CA ASN A 204 -5.08 10.41 24.89
C ASN A 204 -5.80 11.56 25.59
N TYR A 205 -5.84 12.71 24.96
CA TYR A 205 -6.52 13.88 25.46
C TYR A 205 -7.77 14.11 24.63
N ALA A 206 -8.76 14.74 25.25
CA ALA A 206 -9.93 15.23 24.56
C ALA A 206 -10.27 16.64 25.06
N LEU A 207 -11.25 17.30 24.44
CA LEU A 207 -11.78 18.58 24.93
C LEU A 207 -13.08 18.36 25.68
N ALA A 208 -13.10 18.81 26.94
CA ALA A 208 -14.29 18.89 27.78
C ALA A 208 -14.96 20.27 27.64
N PHE A 209 -16.28 20.25 27.53
CA PHE A 209 -17.15 21.40 27.35
C PHE A 209 -18.18 21.46 28.48
N ASP A 210 -18.34 22.64 29.09
CA ASP A 210 -19.21 22.86 30.24
C ASP A 210 -20.73 22.89 29.92
N GLY A 211 -21.08 22.93 28.62
CA GLY A 211 -22.45 23.07 28.15
C GLY A 211 -23.06 24.45 28.34
N SER A 212 -22.31 25.47 28.71
CA SER A 212 -22.83 26.82 28.96
C SER A 212 -22.26 27.87 28.02
N ASN A 213 -20.94 27.85 27.76
CA ASN A 213 -20.32 28.83 26.87
C ASN A 213 -19.06 28.34 26.14
N ASP A 214 -18.57 27.13 26.42
CA ASP A 214 -17.37 26.56 25.80
C ASP A 214 -17.62 26.06 24.37
N TRP A 215 -16.68 26.33 23.46
CA TRP A 215 -16.73 25.82 22.08
C TRP A 215 -15.41 25.99 21.33
N VAL A 216 -15.28 25.31 20.19
CA VAL A 216 -14.20 25.54 19.23
C VAL A 216 -14.75 26.27 18.02
N GLN A 217 -14.16 27.42 17.71
CA GLN A 217 -14.46 28.20 16.52
C GLN A 217 -13.58 27.79 15.36
N ILE A 218 -14.18 27.37 14.25
CA ILE A 218 -13.44 27.07 13.01
C ILE A 218 -13.71 28.20 12.00
N GLY A 219 -12.64 28.67 11.36
CA GLY A 219 -12.72 29.70 10.33
C GLY A 219 -13.39 29.21 9.06
N ASN A 220 -13.98 30.12 8.28
CA ASN A 220 -14.45 29.78 6.94
C ASN A 220 -13.26 29.46 6.04
N SER A 221 -13.41 28.41 5.24
CA SER A 221 -12.37 27.96 4.31
C SER A 221 -12.98 27.47 3.01
N GLY A 222 -12.17 27.45 1.94
CA GLY A 222 -12.63 27.01 0.62
C GLY A 222 -13.01 25.53 0.61
N ASP A 223 -12.30 24.71 1.37
CA ASP A 223 -12.54 23.27 1.44
C ASP A 223 -13.67 22.88 2.42
N ILE A 224 -14.00 23.70 3.43
CA ILE A 224 -15.11 23.38 4.34
C ILE A 224 -16.45 23.92 3.83
N ASN A 225 -16.56 25.22 3.54
CA ASN A 225 -17.86 25.86 3.28
C ASN A 225 -17.91 26.94 2.21
N THR A 226 -16.79 27.60 1.87
CA THR A 226 -16.81 28.77 0.96
C THR A 226 -16.39 28.46 -0.48
N GLY A 227 -15.87 27.26 -0.73
CA GLY A 227 -15.47 26.83 -2.07
C GLY A 227 -16.63 26.45 -2.98
N SER A 228 -16.28 26.14 -4.22
CA SER A 228 -17.23 25.87 -5.29
C SER A 228 -17.87 24.48 -5.15
N ASN A 229 -19.00 24.39 -4.44
CA ASN A 229 -19.92 23.26 -4.35
C ASN A 229 -19.39 22.00 -3.64
N HIS A 230 -19.97 21.67 -2.49
CA HIS A 230 -19.68 20.44 -1.76
C HIS A 230 -20.75 19.38 -2.07
N THR A 231 -20.51 18.59 -3.12
CA THR A 231 -21.38 17.46 -3.50
C THR A 231 -21.24 16.29 -2.55
N GLN A 232 -20.04 16.11 -1.99
CA GLN A 232 -19.75 15.06 -1.04
C GLN A 232 -19.18 15.63 0.25
N LYS A 233 -19.63 15.09 1.38
CA LYS A 233 -19.07 15.37 2.70
C LYS A 233 -19.18 14.16 3.62
N THR A 234 -18.26 14.09 4.58
CA THR A 234 -18.41 13.26 5.78
C THR A 234 -17.99 14.08 6.98
N ILE A 235 -18.78 14.07 8.05
CA ILE A 235 -18.42 14.69 9.33
C ILE A 235 -18.47 13.60 10.39
N GLU A 236 -17.39 13.44 11.13
CA GLU A 236 -17.22 12.41 12.16
C GLU A 236 -16.76 13.06 13.47
N ALA A 237 -17.19 12.50 14.60
CA ALA A 237 -16.71 12.89 15.93
C ALA A 237 -16.89 11.73 16.92
N TRP A 238 -15.93 11.55 17.82
CA TRP A 238 -16.17 10.89 19.08
C TRP A 238 -16.77 11.88 20.08
N PHE A 239 -17.76 11.46 20.85
CA PHE A 239 -18.35 12.27 21.89
C PHE A 239 -18.79 11.44 23.09
N GLU A 240 -18.74 12.05 24.25
CA GLU A 240 -19.30 11.57 25.51
C GLU A 240 -20.20 12.66 26.06
N VAL A 241 -21.50 12.40 26.21
CA VAL A 241 -22.48 13.41 26.69
C VAL A 241 -22.75 13.23 28.18
N ASN A 242 -22.74 14.33 28.95
CA ASN A 242 -23.01 14.29 30.39
C ASN A 242 -24.48 13.99 30.69
N ASN A 243 -25.39 14.62 29.93
CA ASN A 243 -26.83 14.44 30.06
C ASN A 243 -27.54 14.56 28.71
N LYS A 244 -27.86 13.43 28.11
CA LYS A 244 -28.57 13.33 26.82
C LYS A 244 -30.05 13.69 26.92
N ASP A 245 -30.65 13.57 28.11
CA ASP A 245 -32.09 13.69 28.31
C ASP A 245 -32.56 15.14 28.50
N LEU A 246 -31.66 16.12 28.36
CA LEU A 246 -32.01 17.53 28.41
C LEU A 246 -33.05 17.90 27.35
N THR A 247 -34.16 18.48 27.82
CA THR A 247 -35.23 19.06 26.99
C THR A 247 -35.28 20.59 27.10
N SER A 248 -34.55 21.19 28.04
CA SER A 248 -34.46 22.65 28.21
C SER A 248 -33.64 23.33 27.11
N LYS A 249 -32.74 22.57 26.46
CA LYS A 249 -31.93 23.03 25.33
C LYS A 249 -31.49 21.86 24.46
N LYS A 250 -31.24 22.14 23.19
CA LYS A 250 -30.47 21.27 22.30
C LYS A 250 -28.97 21.43 22.63
N GLN A 251 -28.17 20.41 22.33
CA GLN A 251 -26.73 20.36 22.62
C GLN A 251 -25.96 20.07 21.33
N THR A 252 -25.33 21.07 20.71
CA THR A 252 -24.69 20.92 19.40
C THR A 252 -23.28 20.36 19.53
N ILE A 253 -23.04 19.19 18.91
CA ILE A 253 -21.70 18.60 18.78
C ILE A 253 -20.94 19.29 17.64
N TYR A 254 -21.60 19.45 16.48
CA TYR A 254 -21.03 20.10 15.30
C TYR A 254 -22.07 20.95 14.57
N GLU A 255 -21.64 22.11 14.09
CA GLU A 255 -22.35 22.97 13.16
C GLU A 255 -21.45 23.28 11.95
N GLN A 256 -22.06 23.23 10.77
CA GLN A 256 -21.62 24.01 9.61
C GLN A 256 -22.83 24.67 8.97
N GLY A 257 -22.78 25.98 8.74
CA GLY A 257 -23.81 26.70 8.02
C GLY A 257 -24.64 27.62 8.91
N GLY A 258 -25.92 27.78 8.55
CA GLY A 258 -26.85 28.67 9.25
C GLY A 258 -28.29 28.35 8.86
N THR A 259 -29.19 29.31 8.95
CA THR A 259 -30.63 29.04 8.79
C THR A 259 -31.02 28.48 7.42
N VAL A 260 -30.32 28.88 6.36
CA VAL A 260 -30.72 28.56 4.97
C VAL A 260 -30.13 27.24 4.45
N ARG A 261 -28.91 26.91 4.86
CA ARG A 261 -28.21 25.68 4.46
C ARG A 261 -27.15 25.30 5.46
N GLY A 262 -26.88 24.00 5.58
CA GLY A 262 -25.87 23.52 6.51
C GLY A 262 -25.97 22.03 6.80
N LEU A 263 -25.06 21.60 7.69
CA LEU A 263 -25.03 20.29 8.34
C LEU A 263 -24.92 20.51 9.85
N ASN A 264 -25.51 19.62 10.63
CA ASN A 264 -25.28 19.61 12.07
C ASN A 264 -25.39 18.24 12.70
N ILE A 265 -24.83 18.15 13.91
CA ILE A 265 -24.94 17.02 14.81
C ILE A 265 -25.27 17.57 16.19
N TYR A 266 -26.33 17.08 16.83
CA TYR A 266 -26.73 17.55 18.15
C TYR A 266 -27.54 16.50 18.91
N ILE A 267 -27.67 16.70 20.22
CA ILE A 267 -28.45 15.86 21.12
C ILE A 267 -29.62 16.67 21.69
N TYR A 268 -30.79 16.02 21.79
CA TYR A 268 -31.97 16.61 22.41
C TYR A 268 -32.95 15.52 22.87
N GLY A 269 -33.50 15.67 24.08
CA GLY A 269 -34.58 14.82 24.58
C GLY A 269 -34.28 13.32 24.52
N GLY A 270 -33.02 12.94 24.76
CA GLY A 270 -32.58 11.54 24.81
C GLY A 270 -32.09 10.95 23.48
N SER A 271 -32.14 11.72 22.38
CA SER A 271 -31.75 11.25 21.04
C SER A 271 -30.62 12.07 20.45
N LEU A 272 -29.73 11.40 19.71
CA LEU A 272 -28.77 11.99 18.80
C LEU A 272 -29.46 12.29 17.46
N TYR A 273 -29.18 13.45 16.89
CA TYR A 273 -29.67 13.89 15.60
C TYR A 273 -28.50 14.26 14.68
N VAL A 274 -28.64 13.90 13.40
CA VAL A 274 -27.83 14.44 12.31
C VAL A 274 -28.75 15.11 11.29
N GLY A 275 -28.39 16.32 10.87
CA GLY A 275 -29.22 17.17 10.03
C GLY A 275 -28.48 17.69 8.80
N GLY A 276 -29.20 17.82 7.70
CA GLY A 276 -28.73 18.53 6.50
C GLY A 276 -29.89 19.22 5.78
N TRP A 277 -29.65 20.42 5.25
CA TRP A 277 -30.67 21.21 4.54
C TRP A 277 -30.04 22.18 3.54
N ASN A 278 -30.83 22.56 2.54
CA ASN A 278 -30.48 23.61 1.59
C ASN A 278 -31.77 24.21 0.97
N GLU A 279 -32.34 25.22 1.61
CA GLU A 279 -33.70 25.71 1.35
C GLU A 279 -33.93 26.57 0.08
N PRO A 280 -32.95 27.30 -0.49
CA PRO A 280 -33.25 28.22 -1.58
C PRO A 280 -33.81 27.52 -2.81
N ASN A 281 -34.93 28.04 -3.31
CA ASN A 281 -35.61 27.51 -4.51
C ASN A 281 -34.79 27.67 -5.80
N GLY A 282 -33.82 28.61 -5.83
CA GLY A 282 -32.85 28.76 -6.93
C GLY A 282 -31.65 27.81 -6.84
N GLU A 283 -31.62 26.95 -5.81
CA GLU A 283 -30.61 25.93 -5.57
C GLU A 283 -31.28 24.54 -5.65
N SER A 284 -31.23 23.71 -4.60
CA SER A 284 -31.91 22.41 -4.57
C SER A 284 -33.32 22.43 -4.00
N GLY A 285 -33.68 23.43 -3.18
CA GLY A 285 -34.92 23.40 -2.41
C GLY A 285 -35.04 22.19 -1.46
N TRP A 286 -33.92 21.70 -0.90
CA TRP A 286 -33.89 20.65 0.13
C TRP A 286 -34.44 21.17 1.45
N ASN A 287 -35.78 21.25 1.52
CA ASN A 287 -36.59 21.80 2.60
C ASN A 287 -37.71 20.79 2.96
N PRO A 288 -37.93 20.43 4.25
CA PRO A 288 -37.30 20.97 5.47
C PRO A 288 -35.87 20.50 5.73
N GLY A 289 -35.27 19.76 4.79
CA GLY A 289 -33.99 19.08 4.96
C GLY A 289 -34.21 17.59 5.25
N THR A 290 -33.20 16.93 5.80
CA THR A 290 -33.31 15.57 6.33
C THR A 290 -32.73 15.53 7.73
N TRP A 291 -33.49 14.90 8.62
CA TRP A 291 -33.20 14.78 10.04
C TRP A 291 -33.27 13.30 10.40
N LEU A 292 -32.12 12.71 10.65
CA LEU A 292 -32.03 11.32 11.09
C LEU A 292 -31.73 11.32 12.59
N SER A 293 -32.32 10.38 13.32
CA SER A 293 -32.11 10.30 14.77
C SER A 293 -32.03 8.87 15.29
N THR A 294 -31.35 8.71 16.41
CA THR A 294 -31.29 7.47 17.17
C THR A 294 -31.25 7.78 18.67
N ASN A 295 -31.88 6.92 19.48
CA ASN A 295 -31.85 7.01 20.94
C ASN A 295 -30.85 6.03 21.58
N SER A 296 -30.03 5.35 20.77
CA SER A 296 -29.06 4.33 21.21
C SER A 296 -27.78 4.88 21.84
N ILE A 297 -27.80 6.13 22.33
CA ILE A 297 -26.67 6.77 23.03
C ILE A 297 -26.88 6.73 24.54
N GLN A 298 -25.78 6.72 25.30
CA GLN A 298 -25.78 6.66 26.77
C GLN A 298 -25.06 7.88 27.36
N ASN A 299 -25.41 8.24 28.60
CA ASN A 299 -24.69 9.28 29.34
C ASN A 299 -23.34 8.74 29.80
N ASN A 300 -22.29 9.57 29.73
CA ASN A 300 -20.94 9.25 30.20
C ASN A 300 -20.37 7.97 29.55
N THR A 301 -20.73 7.73 28.28
CA THR A 301 -20.17 6.68 27.43
C THR A 301 -19.72 7.30 26.11
N TRP A 302 -18.50 6.98 25.68
CA TRP A 302 -18.00 7.36 24.37
C TRP A 302 -18.80 6.69 23.25
N HIS A 303 -19.27 7.51 22.31
CA HIS A 303 -19.92 7.09 21.08
C HIS A 303 -19.26 7.79 19.89
N HIS A 304 -19.22 7.11 18.74
CA HIS A 304 -18.79 7.69 17.49
C HIS A 304 -20.00 8.03 16.63
N VAL A 305 -20.16 9.30 16.25
CA VAL A 305 -21.17 9.73 15.27
C VAL A 305 -20.51 10.06 13.94
N ALA A 306 -21.17 9.67 12.85
CA ALA A 306 -20.86 10.21 11.55
C ALA A 306 -22.12 10.56 10.76
N LEU A 307 -22.03 11.59 9.93
CA LEU A 307 -22.97 11.83 8.83
C LEU A 307 -22.22 11.81 7.51
N THR A 308 -22.88 11.35 6.45
CA THR A 308 -22.34 11.42 5.09
C THR A 308 -23.34 12.07 4.17
N LEU A 309 -22.83 12.79 3.17
CA LEU A 309 -23.56 13.43 2.11
C LEU A 309 -22.94 13.04 0.77
N ASN A 310 -23.77 12.64 -0.19
CA ASN A 310 -23.42 12.45 -1.60
C ASN A 310 -24.58 12.95 -2.46
N GLY A 311 -24.69 14.27 -2.56
CA GLY A 311 -25.78 14.97 -3.22
C GLY A 311 -25.36 15.71 -4.48
N GLY A 312 -26.33 16.00 -5.35
CA GLY A 312 -26.15 16.77 -6.58
C GLY A 312 -26.84 18.13 -6.54
N ASN A 313 -27.05 18.73 -7.73
CA ASN A 313 -27.81 19.98 -7.88
C ASN A 313 -29.29 19.84 -7.50
N SER A 314 -29.83 18.63 -7.53
CA SER A 314 -31.21 18.32 -7.14
C SER A 314 -31.21 17.41 -5.92
N VAL A 315 -32.32 17.41 -5.19
CA VAL A 315 -32.53 16.48 -4.07
C VAL A 315 -32.59 15.05 -4.59
N THR A 316 -31.75 14.18 -4.06
CA THR A 316 -31.67 12.76 -4.40
C THR A 316 -31.92 11.88 -3.18
N ASN A 317 -32.63 10.77 -3.37
CA ASN A 317 -32.87 9.80 -2.30
C ASN A 317 -31.55 9.11 -1.88
N ASN A 318 -31.45 8.74 -0.61
CA ASN A 318 -30.29 8.05 -0.01
C ASN A 318 -28.95 8.80 -0.14
N ALA A 319 -29.00 10.11 -0.37
CA ALA A 319 -27.82 10.97 -0.45
C ALA A 319 -27.32 11.43 0.92
N PHE A 320 -28.15 11.36 1.97
CA PHE A 320 -27.74 11.72 3.33
C PHE A 320 -27.89 10.50 4.25
N LYS A 321 -26.86 10.18 5.04
CA LYS A 321 -26.85 8.99 5.92
C LYS A 321 -26.28 9.34 7.29
N GLY A 322 -26.77 8.65 8.31
CA GLY A 322 -26.34 8.80 9.70
C GLY A 322 -25.82 7.48 10.27
N TYR A 323 -24.72 7.55 11.02
CA TYR A 323 -24.02 6.43 11.61
C TYR A 323 -23.77 6.66 13.10
N LEU A 324 -23.91 5.59 13.89
CA LEU A 324 -23.55 5.54 15.30
C LEU A 324 -22.70 4.29 15.53
N ASP A 325 -21.54 4.46 16.15
CA ASP A 325 -20.59 3.39 16.48
C ASP A 325 -20.21 2.53 15.26
N GLY A 326 -20.10 3.17 14.09
CA GLY A 326 -19.77 2.53 12.81
C GLY A 326 -20.95 1.88 12.10
N THR A 327 -22.15 1.84 12.71
CA THR A 327 -23.36 1.25 12.12
C THR A 327 -24.31 2.32 11.61
N GLN A 328 -24.82 2.17 10.39
CA GLN A 328 -25.81 3.10 9.83
C GLN A 328 -27.14 2.96 10.56
N PHE A 329 -27.69 4.05 11.11
CA PHE A 329 -29.02 4.07 11.75
C PHE A 329 -30.10 4.69 10.87
N GLY A 330 -29.74 5.36 9.77
CA GLY A 330 -30.72 5.93 8.85
C GLY A 330 -30.12 6.45 7.56
N SER A 331 -30.98 6.62 6.57
CA SER A 331 -30.70 7.33 5.33
C SER A 331 -31.91 8.16 4.90
N GLY A 332 -31.66 9.20 4.11
CA GLY A 332 -32.71 10.05 3.58
C GLY A 332 -32.27 10.83 2.36
N GLN A 333 -33.10 11.79 1.98
CA GLN A 333 -32.85 12.66 0.86
C GLN A 333 -31.67 13.60 1.14
N GLY A 334 -31.00 14.07 0.11
CA GLY A 334 -29.89 15.01 0.23
C GLY A 334 -29.63 15.74 -1.07
N SER A 335 -29.00 16.91 -0.97
CA SER A 335 -28.45 17.64 -2.11
C SER A 335 -27.02 18.06 -1.78
N LYS A 336 -26.26 18.52 -2.77
CA LYS A 336 -25.01 19.23 -2.47
C LYS A 336 -25.26 20.41 -1.54
N LEU A 337 -24.21 20.88 -0.89
CA LEU A 337 -24.21 22.20 -0.26
C LEU A 337 -23.58 23.24 -1.18
N TRP A 338 -24.30 24.34 -1.38
CA TRP A 338 -23.77 25.53 -2.03
C TRP A 338 -22.85 26.27 -1.07
N ASN A 339 -21.90 27.03 -1.63
CA ASN A 339 -21.05 27.96 -0.88
C ASN A 339 -21.90 28.75 0.14
N HIS A 340 -21.46 28.81 1.39
CA HIS A 340 -22.07 29.66 2.40
C HIS A 340 -21.05 30.21 3.39
N PRO A 341 -21.27 31.44 3.92
CA PRO A 341 -20.44 32.02 4.97
C PRO A 341 -20.90 31.61 6.38
N GLY A 342 -21.90 30.73 6.49
CA GLY A 342 -22.45 30.26 7.77
C GLY A 342 -21.36 29.63 8.66
N GLY A 343 -21.51 29.81 9.98
CA GLY A 343 -20.48 29.47 10.95
C GLY A 343 -20.11 27.98 10.96
N ILE A 344 -18.89 27.69 11.37
CA ILE A 344 -18.43 26.32 11.64
C ILE A 344 -18.01 26.28 13.10
N GLY A 345 -18.47 25.27 13.83
CA GLY A 345 -18.18 25.16 15.25
C GLY A 345 -18.34 23.75 15.79
N ILE A 346 -17.52 23.45 16.80
CA ILE A 346 -17.62 22.24 17.62
C ILE A 346 -18.15 22.67 19.00
N ALA A 347 -19.05 21.87 19.57
CA ALA A 347 -19.71 22.09 20.86
C ALA A 347 -20.64 23.32 20.94
N ARG A 348 -20.92 24.02 19.83
CA ARG A 348 -21.85 25.16 19.78
C ARG A 348 -22.34 25.44 18.37
N ASN A 349 -23.51 26.05 18.30
CA ASN A 349 -24.10 26.57 17.07
C ASN A 349 -24.27 28.11 17.10
N LYS A 350 -24.13 28.78 15.96
CA LYS A 350 -24.36 30.20 15.76
C LYS A 350 -25.82 30.47 15.39
N ASP A 351 -26.36 29.76 14.42
CA ASP A 351 -27.71 29.98 13.87
C ASP A 351 -28.22 28.80 13.03
N THR A 352 -27.89 27.57 13.45
CA THR A 352 -28.36 26.34 12.79
C THR A 352 -29.89 26.15 12.81
N LYS A 353 -30.40 25.41 11.82
CA LYS A 353 -31.73 24.80 11.83
C LYS A 353 -31.75 23.54 12.70
N PHE A 354 -32.90 23.20 13.28
CA PHE A 354 -33.10 21.92 13.98
C PHE A 354 -34.29 21.13 13.41
N HIS A 355 -34.45 19.87 13.85
CA HIS A 355 -35.50 18.97 13.34
C HIS A 355 -36.92 19.48 13.57
N THR A 356 -37.12 20.30 14.60
CA THR A 356 -38.40 20.97 14.91
C THR A 356 -38.68 22.18 14.02
N GLY A 357 -37.78 22.53 13.10
CA GLY A 357 -37.91 23.66 12.19
C GLY A 357 -37.57 25.01 12.81
N ASP A 358 -37.25 25.07 14.11
CA ASP A 358 -36.73 26.26 14.77
C ASP A 358 -35.26 26.51 14.41
N TYR A 359 -34.88 27.77 14.55
CA TYR A 359 -33.50 28.23 14.48
C TYR A 359 -33.20 28.94 15.80
N SER A 360 -32.10 28.58 16.43
CA SER A 360 -31.66 29.25 17.65
C SER A 360 -30.14 29.25 17.69
N SER A 361 -29.56 30.13 18.48
CA SER A 361 -28.11 30.22 18.68
C SER A 361 -27.73 29.66 20.05
N ALA A 362 -26.41 29.47 20.26
CA ALA A 362 -25.84 29.25 21.59
C ALA A 362 -26.36 27.97 22.28
N LYS A 363 -26.50 26.89 21.52
CA LYS A 363 -26.81 25.54 22.00
C LYS A 363 -25.52 24.78 22.29
N TYR A 364 -24.95 25.09 23.44
CA TYR A 364 -23.68 24.51 23.90
C TYR A 364 -23.83 23.05 24.30
N PHE A 365 -22.83 22.24 23.95
CA PHE A 365 -22.72 20.83 24.32
C PHE A 365 -22.05 20.67 25.68
N GLY A 366 -22.64 19.85 26.55
CA GLY A 366 -22.05 19.51 27.85
C GLY A 366 -21.54 18.07 27.84
N GLY A 367 -20.22 17.90 27.89
CA GLY A 367 -19.57 16.61 27.75
C GLY A 367 -18.17 16.74 27.14
N THR A 368 -17.66 15.65 26.59
CA THR A 368 -16.33 15.57 26.00
C THR A 368 -16.44 15.24 24.51
N ILE A 369 -15.59 15.83 23.66
CA ILE A 369 -15.52 15.53 22.23
C ILE A 369 -14.06 15.22 21.87
N ASP A 370 -13.86 14.25 20.98
CA ASP A 370 -12.56 13.86 20.45
C ASP A 370 -12.65 13.53 18.95
N GLU A 371 -11.50 13.50 18.27
CA GLU A 371 -11.32 12.90 16.94
C GLU A 371 -12.32 13.45 15.89
N VAL A 372 -12.48 14.78 15.84
CA VAL A 372 -13.39 15.45 14.91
C VAL A 372 -12.76 15.50 13.52
N ARG A 373 -13.46 14.93 12.53
CA ARG A 373 -12.94 14.79 11.15
C ARG A 373 -13.93 15.36 10.15
N LEU A 374 -13.44 16.23 9.27
CA LEU A 374 -14.22 16.83 8.19
C LEU A 374 -13.65 16.34 6.86
N TRP A 375 -14.53 15.83 5.99
CA TRP A 375 -14.16 15.31 4.69
C TRP A 375 -14.98 15.95 3.57
N ASN A 376 -14.40 16.04 2.38
CA ASN A 376 -15.04 16.36 1.11
C ASN A 376 -15.29 15.13 0.22
N VAL A 377 -15.38 13.95 0.84
CA VAL A 377 -15.75 12.69 0.18
C VAL A 377 -16.85 12.00 0.98
N GLU A 378 -17.68 11.20 0.31
CA GLU A 378 -18.61 10.29 0.99
C GLU A 378 -17.82 9.06 1.45
N ARG A 379 -17.63 8.92 2.77
CA ARG A 379 -17.06 7.69 3.33
C ARG A 379 -18.14 6.62 3.40
N THR A 380 -17.78 5.39 3.02
CA THR A 380 -18.66 4.23 3.11
C THR A 380 -18.80 3.75 4.56
N ALA A 381 -19.86 2.99 4.87
CA ALA A 381 -20.07 2.39 6.18
C ALA A 381 -18.85 1.57 6.64
N SER A 382 -18.25 0.78 5.74
CA SER A 382 -17.04 -0.01 6.02
C SER A 382 -15.84 0.87 6.35
N GLN A 383 -15.61 1.94 5.57
CA GLN A 383 -14.52 2.89 5.83
C GLN A 383 -14.68 3.62 7.16
N ILE A 384 -15.91 3.94 7.57
CA ILE A 384 -16.19 4.55 8.88
C ILE A 384 -15.95 3.53 9.99
N ALA A 385 -16.54 2.34 9.89
CA ALA A 385 -16.43 1.30 10.91
C ALA A 385 -14.98 0.86 11.18
N VAL A 386 -14.16 0.73 10.12
CA VAL A 386 -12.76 0.28 10.24
C VAL A 386 -11.83 1.37 10.77
N LYS A 387 -12.15 2.66 10.59
CA LYS A 387 -11.23 3.77 10.89
C LYS A 387 -11.67 4.67 12.03
N LYS A 388 -12.87 4.49 12.61
CA LYS A 388 -13.32 5.30 13.75
C LYS A 388 -12.38 5.16 14.96
N ASP A 389 -11.81 3.98 15.18
CA ASP A 389 -10.94 3.67 16.33
C ASP A 389 -9.44 3.84 16.02
N THR A 390 -9.09 4.51 14.91
CA THR A 390 -7.69 4.66 14.48
C THR A 390 -7.34 6.12 14.31
N VAL A 391 -6.19 6.54 14.83
CA VAL A 391 -5.58 7.84 14.51
C VAL A 391 -5.27 7.88 13.02
N LEU A 392 -5.64 8.98 12.37
CA LEU A 392 -5.41 9.19 10.94
C LEU A 392 -4.06 9.88 10.70
N ALA A 393 -3.49 9.67 9.51
CA ALA A 393 -2.22 10.27 9.14
C ALA A 393 -2.34 11.76 8.78
N GLY A 394 -3.56 12.24 8.48
CA GLY A 394 -3.86 13.62 8.10
C GLY A 394 -3.71 13.88 6.60
N ASN A 395 -3.10 12.96 5.85
CA ASN A 395 -2.90 13.05 4.40
C ASN A 395 -3.88 12.18 3.60
N GLU A 396 -4.93 11.66 4.22
CA GLU A 396 -5.96 10.89 3.55
C GLU A 396 -6.68 11.72 2.48
N SER A 397 -6.89 11.11 1.31
CA SER A 397 -7.56 11.79 0.20
C SER A 397 -8.97 12.25 0.60
N GLY A 398 -9.19 13.57 0.51
CA GLY A 398 -10.48 14.20 0.81
C GLY A 398 -10.68 14.58 2.27
N LEU A 399 -9.72 14.34 3.17
CA LEU A 399 -9.72 14.90 4.53
C LEU A 399 -9.39 16.39 4.46
N THR A 400 -10.23 17.24 5.05
CA THR A 400 -10.10 18.70 5.01
C THR A 400 -9.78 19.32 6.36
N ALA A 401 -10.18 18.68 7.45
CA ALA A 401 -9.75 19.06 8.78
C ALA A 401 -9.79 17.85 9.71
N TYR A 402 -8.82 17.76 10.62
CA TYR A 402 -8.73 16.71 11.62
C TYR A 402 -8.27 17.26 12.96
N TYR A 403 -9.20 17.34 13.90
CA TYR A 403 -8.94 17.76 15.28
C TYR A 403 -8.90 16.52 16.17
N ASN A 404 -7.68 16.03 16.46
CA ASN A 404 -7.45 14.87 17.32
C ASN A 404 -7.29 15.25 18.81
N PHE A 405 -7.35 16.55 19.12
CA PHE A 405 -7.28 17.14 20.46
C PHE A 405 -6.12 16.65 21.36
N GLN A 406 -4.96 16.35 20.78
CA GLN A 406 -3.78 15.87 21.52
C GLN A 406 -2.82 16.96 22.01
N GLU A 407 -3.18 18.23 21.89
CA GLU A 407 -2.31 19.35 22.25
C GLU A 407 -2.13 19.50 23.76
N ASN A 408 -3.09 18.99 24.56
CA ASN A 408 -3.09 18.98 26.02
C ASN A 408 -3.07 20.37 26.69
N THR A 409 -2.75 21.44 25.96
CA THR A 409 -2.62 22.80 26.49
C THR A 409 -2.90 23.84 25.41
N GLY A 410 -3.15 25.08 25.84
CA GLY A 410 -3.36 26.21 24.95
C GLY A 410 -4.81 26.39 24.51
N THR A 411 -5.01 27.33 23.57
CA THR A 411 -6.33 27.78 23.11
C THR A 411 -6.57 27.53 21.62
N THR A 412 -5.76 26.66 21.02
CA THR A 412 -5.83 26.31 19.60
C THR A 412 -6.10 24.81 19.51
N ALA A 413 -7.16 24.45 18.79
CA ALA A 413 -7.38 23.10 18.30
C ALA A 413 -6.73 23.01 16.93
N ASN A 414 -5.58 22.36 16.84
CA ASN A 414 -4.79 22.35 15.63
C ASN A 414 -5.33 21.34 14.61
N ASP A 415 -5.11 21.67 13.34
CA ASP A 415 -5.34 20.82 12.17
C ASP A 415 -4.02 20.67 11.39
N THR A 416 -2.91 20.60 12.13
CA THR A 416 -1.56 20.55 11.55
C THR A 416 -1.26 19.23 10.82
N GLN A 417 -2.08 18.21 11.05
CA GLN A 417 -2.01 16.91 10.41
C GLN A 417 -2.42 16.99 8.95
N THR A 418 -3.33 17.91 8.60
CA THR A 418 -3.79 18.09 7.22
C THR A 418 -3.03 19.21 6.51
N GLN A 419 -3.05 19.20 5.17
CA GLN A 419 -2.47 20.28 4.37
C GLN A 419 -3.31 21.56 4.38
N SER A 420 -4.58 21.47 4.78
CA SER A 420 -5.52 22.59 4.79
C SER A 420 -5.29 23.54 5.96
N ASN A 421 -4.76 23.03 7.08
CA ASN A 421 -4.43 23.81 8.28
C ASN A 421 -5.59 24.70 8.76
N ASN A 422 -6.79 24.13 8.82
CA ASN A 422 -8.02 24.78 9.27
C ASN A 422 -8.07 24.86 10.80
N ASP A 423 -7.04 25.43 11.44
CA ASP A 423 -6.95 25.51 12.91
C ASP A 423 -8.20 26.15 13.54
N GLY A 424 -8.67 25.53 14.61
CA GLY A 424 -9.77 26.02 15.44
C GLY A 424 -9.26 26.85 16.63
N SER A 425 -10.06 27.82 17.06
CA SER A 425 -9.80 28.60 18.28
C SER A 425 -10.76 28.15 19.39
N ILE A 426 -10.19 27.62 20.48
CA ILE A 426 -10.91 27.23 21.69
C ILE A 426 -11.34 28.51 22.42
N LYS A 427 -12.61 28.57 22.80
CA LYS A 427 -13.22 29.74 23.44
C LYS A 427 -13.70 29.40 24.84
N ASN A 428 -13.66 30.41 25.71
CA ASN A 428 -14.30 30.48 27.03
C ASN A 428 -13.87 29.47 28.10
N GLY A 429 -12.89 28.61 27.82
CA GLY A 429 -12.27 27.77 28.85
C GLY A 429 -12.50 26.27 28.72
N ALA A 430 -12.96 25.79 27.55
CA ALA A 430 -12.95 24.37 27.21
C ALA A 430 -11.59 23.76 27.61
N SER A 431 -11.65 22.68 28.38
CA SER A 431 -10.50 22.15 29.12
C SER A 431 -10.03 20.84 28.51
N TRP A 432 -8.72 20.66 28.43
CA TRP A 432 -8.09 19.39 28.06
C TRP A 432 -8.30 18.37 29.18
N THR A 433 -8.69 17.13 28.85
CA THR A 433 -8.98 16.06 29.81
C THR A 433 -8.41 14.73 29.38
#